data_AF-A0A938MPZ5-F1
#
_entry.id   AF-A0A938MPZ5-F1
#
_cell.length_a   1.000
_cell.length_b   1.000
_cell.length_c   1.000
_cell.angle_alpha   90.00
_cell.angle_beta   90.00
_cell.angle_gamma   90.00
#
_symmetry.space_group_name_H-M   'P 1'
#
loop_
_entity.id
_entity.type
_entity.pdbx_description
1 polymer ?
#
loop_
_entity_poly.entity_id
_entity_poly.type
_entity_poly.pdbx_seq_one_letter_code
_entity_poly.pdbx_strand_id
1 'polypeptide(L)' 'MHGHCHSSTARLRGWALLHNFRPFAPRSGRSREHTCPAHRLSGKRYHEHWLHNLQVSASLMGRRPCT' A
#
# COMPACT_ATOMS: atom_id res chain seq x y z
N MET A 1 -1.16 -2.09 -30.71
CA MET A 1 -1.19 -2.70 -29.36
C MET A 1 -1.03 -1.56 -28.35
N HIS A 2 -2.12 -0.87 -27.98
CA HIS A 2 -2.03 0.33 -27.14
C HIS A 2 -2.11 -0.06 -25.66
N GLY A 3 -0.95 -0.36 -25.07
CA GLY A 3 -0.83 -0.52 -23.63
C GLY A 3 -1.23 0.78 -22.94
N HIS A 4 -2.40 0.81 -22.31
CA HIS A 4 -2.87 1.96 -21.56
C HIS A 4 -1.87 2.22 -20.41
N CYS A 5 -1.06 3.28 -20.54
CA CYS A 5 -0.04 3.66 -19.56
C CYS A 5 -0.62 3.70 -18.14
N HIS A 6 -1.83 4.26 -18.00
CA HIS A 6 -2.60 4.28 -16.76
C HIS A 6 -2.82 2.89 -16.14
N SER A 7 -3.27 1.93 -16.94
CA SER A 7 -3.52 0.56 -16.49
C SER A 7 -2.22 -0.14 -16.08
N SER A 8 -1.13 0.10 -16.81
CA SER A 8 0.20 -0.41 -16.46
C SER A 8 0.71 0.20 -15.15
N THR A 9 0.59 1.51 -14.97
CA THR A 9 1.00 2.21 -13.74
C THR A 9 0.17 1.75 -12.54
N ALA A 10 -1.15 1.59 -12.69
CA ALA A 10 -2.02 1.09 -11.63
C ALA A 10 -1.63 -0.34 -11.22
N ARG A 11 -1.33 -1.21 -12.19
CA ARG A 11 -0.88 -2.58 -11.95
C ARG A 11 0.46 -2.62 -11.22
N LEU A 12 1.45 -1.85 -11.68
CA LEU A 12 2.77 -1.72 -11.02
C LEU A 12 2.65 -1.19 -9.60
N ARG A 13 1.82 -0.16 -9.37
CA ARG A 13 1.54 0.36 -8.03
C ARG A 13 0.89 -0.68 -7.13
N GLY A 14 -0.12 -1.40 -7.62
CA GLY A 14 -0.76 -2.48 -6.87
C GLY A 14 0.24 -3.56 -6.46
N TRP A 15 1.10 -3.99 -7.39
CA TRP A 15 2.17 -4.95 -7.12
C TRP A 15 3.16 -4.43 -6.06
N ALA A 16 3.62 -3.18 -6.19
CA ALA A 16 4.55 -2.58 -5.23
C ALA A 16 3.94 -2.46 -3.82
N LEU A 17 2.67 -2.06 -3.71
CA LEU A 17 1.96 -2.01 -2.44
C LEU A 17 1.85 -3.39 -1.81
N LEU A 18 1.42 -4.40 -2.56
CA LEU A 18 1.36 -5.77 -2.05
C LEU A 18 2.73 -6.25 -1.59
N HIS A 19 3.78 -6.06 -2.40
CA HIS A 19 5.13 -6.47 -2.05
C HIS A 19 5.62 -5.82 -0.75
N ASN A 20 5.34 -4.54 -0.55
CA ASN A 20 5.74 -3.80 0.65
C ASN A 20 4.92 -4.17 1.89
N PHE A 21 3.62 -4.47 1.74
CA PHE A 21 2.74 -4.82 2.86
C PHE A 21 2.77 -6.31 3.22
N ARG A 22 3.16 -7.20 2.30
CA ARG A 22 3.29 -8.65 2.51
C ARG A 22 4.00 -9.03 3.80
N PRO A 23 5.13 -8.41 4.17
CA PRO A 23 5.79 -8.71 5.42
C PRO A 23 4.87 -8.43 6.62
N PHE A 24 4.08 -7.35 6.61
CA PHE A 24 3.26 -6.90 7.74
C PHE A 24 1.98 -7.72 7.96
N ALA A 25 1.68 -8.68 7.08
CA ALA A 25 0.56 -9.58 7.27
C ALA A 25 0.74 -10.47 8.52
N PRO A 26 -0.34 -10.88 9.20
CA PRO A 26 -0.27 -11.64 10.46
C PRO A 26 0.44 -12.98 10.26
N ARG A 27 0.28 -13.53 9.04
CA ARG A 27 0.92 -14.77 8.59
C ARG A 27 2.45 -14.73 8.60
N SER A 28 3.06 -13.55 8.60
CA SER A 28 4.52 -13.42 8.64
C SER A 28 5.12 -13.70 10.02
N GLY A 29 4.33 -13.74 11.10
CA GLY A 29 4.76 -14.14 12.44
C GLY A 29 5.86 -13.29 13.09
N ARG A 30 6.23 -12.14 12.49
CA ARG A 30 7.29 -11.27 12.99
C ARG A 30 6.72 -10.20 13.92
N SER A 31 7.26 -10.13 15.14
CA SER A 31 7.05 -8.99 16.02
C SER A 31 7.62 -7.74 15.36
N ARG A 32 6.84 -6.65 15.39
CA ARG A 32 7.20 -5.40 14.71
C ARG A 32 6.84 -4.21 15.57
N GLU A 33 7.80 -3.29 15.65
CA GLU A 33 7.59 -1.95 16.19
C GLU A 33 6.62 -1.13 15.33
N HIS A 34 6.62 -1.37 14.01
CA HIS A 34 5.77 -0.64 13.06
C HIS A 34 4.70 -1.56 12.45
N THR A 35 3.45 -1.08 12.45
CA THR A 35 2.27 -1.81 11.96
C THR A 35 2.15 -1.87 10.44
N CYS A 36 2.78 -0.95 9.70
CA CYS A 36 2.79 -0.94 8.24
C CYS A 36 3.97 -0.14 7.66
N PRO A 37 4.27 -0.28 6.35
CA PRO A 37 5.35 0.47 5.69
C PRO A 37 5.12 1.98 5.70
N ALA A 38 3.85 2.40 5.51
CA ALA A 38 3.47 3.80 5.51
C ALA A 38 3.72 4.46 6.88
N HIS A 39 3.48 3.72 7.97
CA HIS A 39 3.80 4.17 9.32
C HIS A 39 5.32 4.32 9.49
N ARG A 40 6.13 3.38 8.99
CA ARG A 40 7.60 3.50 9.02
C ARG A 40 8.10 4.73 8.24
N LEU A 41 7.48 5.05 7.10
CA LEU A 41 7.95 6.12 6.21
C LEU A 41 7.44 7.50 6.66
N SER A 42 6.18 7.60 7.07
CA SER A 42 5.52 8.87 7.39
C SER A 42 5.47 9.17 8.89
N GLY A 43 5.81 8.20 9.75
CA GLY A 43 5.62 8.30 11.20
C GLY A 43 4.16 8.34 11.66
N LYS A 44 3.20 8.22 10.72
CA LYS A 44 1.76 8.31 10.99
C LYS A 44 1.12 6.93 10.92
N ARG A 45 0.42 6.56 11.99
CA ARG A 45 -0.39 5.34 12.08
C ARG A 45 -1.85 5.68 11.78
N TYR A 46 -2.36 5.27 10.62
CA TYR A 46 -3.78 5.49 10.28
C TYR A 46 -4.69 4.51 11.01
N HIS A 47 -4.26 3.25 11.14
CA HIS A 47 -4.99 2.21 11.86
C HIS A 47 -4.03 1.22 12.49
N GLU A 48 -4.48 0.48 13.51
CA GLU A 48 -3.72 -0.64 14.08
C GLU A 48 -3.65 -1.86 13.15
N HIS A 49 -4.61 -2.02 12.24
CA HIS A 49 -4.65 -3.15 11.33
C HIS A 49 -3.88 -2.80 10.05
N TRP A 50 -2.89 -3.62 9.71
CA TRP A 50 -2.07 -3.46 8.50
C TRP A 50 -2.93 -3.43 7.22
N LEU A 51 -4.03 -4.18 7.16
CA LEU A 51 -4.92 -4.27 6.00
C LEU A 51 -5.65 -2.95 5.74
N HIS A 52 -6.10 -2.27 6.80
CA HIS A 52 -6.76 -0.98 6.67
C HIS A 52 -5.78 0.08 6.16
N ASN A 53 -4.52 0.05 6.66
CA ASN A 53 -3.46 0.91 6.12
C ASN A 53 -3.16 0.64 4.64
N LEU A 54 -3.26 -0.62 4.19
CA LEU A 54 -3.11 -0.98 2.78
C LEU A 54 -4.23 -0.38 1.93
N GLN A 55 -5.49 -0.49 2.37
CA GLN A 55 -6.64 0.09 1.69
C GLN A 55 -6.49 1.60 1.53
N VAL A 56 -6.13 2.31 2.60
CA VAL A 56 -5.89 3.76 2.58
C VAL A 56 -4.78 4.13 1.59
N SER A 57 -3.68 3.35 1.57
CA SER A 57 -2.55 3.55 0.66
C SER A 57 -2.94 3.30 -0.80
N ALA A 58 -3.74 2.27 -1.07
CA ALA A 58 -4.21 1.92 -2.41
C ALA A 58 -5.23 2.93 -2.95
N SER A 59 -6.06 3.51 -2.08
CA SER A 59 -7.05 4.52 -2.45
C SER A 59 -6.44 5.88 -2.80
N LEU A 60 -5.12 6.08 -2.64
CA LEU A 60 -4.47 7.39 -2.85
C LEU A 60 -5.13 8.54 -2.05
N MET A 61 -5.79 8.25 -0.92
CA MET A 61 -6.65 9.21 -0.20
C MET A 61 -7.77 9.82 -1.08
N GLY A 62 -8.29 9.07 -2.06
CA GLY A 62 -9.31 9.55 -2.99
C GLY A 62 -8.78 10.44 -4.12
N ARG A 63 -7.45 10.62 -4.23
CA ARG A 63 -6.84 11.44 -5.28
C ARG A 63 -6.90 10.70 -6.61
N ARG A 64 -7.77 11.17 -7.50
CA ARG A 64 -7.78 10.74 -8.90
C ARG A 64 -6.61 11.41 -9.63
N PRO A 65 -5.80 10.67 -10.41
CA PRO A 65 -4.85 11.31 -11.30
C PRO A 65 -5.65 12.21 -12.27
N CYS A 66 -5.31 13.50 -12.32
CA CYS A 66 -5.86 14.42 -13.29
C CYS A 66 -5.48 13.90 -14.69
N THR A 67 -6.49 13.59 -15.51
CA THR A 67 -6.36 13.26 -16.92
C THR A 67 -6.39 14.52 -17.77
#